data_AF-A0A1B7YWA1-F1
#
_entry.id   AF-A0A1B7YWA1-F1
#
_cell.length_a   1.000
_cell.length_b   1.000
_cell.length_c   1.000
_cell.angle_alpha   90.00
_cell.angle_beta   90.00
_cell.angle_gamma   90.00
#
_symmetry.space_group_name_H-M   'P 1'
#
loop_
_entity.id
_entity.type
_entity.pdbx_description
1 polymer ?
#
loop_
_entity_poly.entity_id
_entity_poly.type
_entity_poly.pdbx_seq_one_letter_code
_entity_poly.pdbx_strand_id
1 'polypeptide(L)'
;MLTSALLLAPSIPNMAALPAYGNYHHVQLAEAFNSELDQRLGRRLSPTPAHLSRVVYVPKHKDVTAHLPLYDVSENYAKAVKGEFVGGSRYKLNLAMMKRPNGDGTDGEVRYLVNFGSGAAEDEVTVERRVPTHNGPMVSMHLPREGNGNFRVASLDPTQTMQLVVANSFPIPDRKMHAAAPPVRHPWFTISHTSQDDADDDDDAAAATGLTPSNLEWQIRPTEHGPLRYTLVDTAEEDAAAAEAGEPLIHAIYHHIGVGFALPRDYSEGVLLLSENLDDEAEALAVSTLLGLLRQVRSINQPPPRPRKKSFVQRVLGKI
;
A
#
# COMPACT_ATOMS: atom_id res chain seq x y z
N MET A 1 25.53 -70.20 -37.75
CA MET A 1 24.70 -69.00 -37.94
C MET A 1 23.41 -69.18 -37.15
N LEU A 2 23.29 -68.55 -35.98
CA LEU A 2 22.03 -68.26 -35.29
C LEU A 2 22.32 -67.31 -34.11
N THR A 3 21.92 -66.06 -34.33
CA THR A 3 21.43 -65.03 -33.41
C THR A 3 21.56 -65.24 -31.88
N SER A 4 22.16 -64.25 -31.20
CA SER A 4 21.75 -63.84 -29.86
C SER A 4 21.70 -62.31 -29.79
N ALA A 5 20.52 -61.83 -29.43
CA ALA A 5 20.11 -60.44 -29.42
C ALA A 5 20.60 -59.74 -28.15
N LEU A 6 21.11 -58.51 -28.31
CA LEU A 6 21.25 -57.53 -27.25
C LEU A 6 19.85 -57.07 -26.82
N LEU A 7 19.55 -57.19 -25.52
CA LEU A 7 18.45 -56.48 -24.86
C LEU A 7 19.06 -55.49 -23.87
N LEU A 8 18.98 -54.21 -24.24
CA LEU A 8 19.20 -53.05 -23.39
C LEU A 8 18.17 -53.03 -22.25
N ALA A 9 18.64 -52.99 -21.02
CA ALA A 9 17.79 -52.69 -19.86
C ALA A 9 17.53 -51.17 -19.78
N PRO A 10 16.29 -50.72 -19.56
CA PRO A 10 15.98 -49.31 -19.38
C PRO A 10 16.42 -48.84 -17.97
N SER A 11 17.11 -47.70 -17.93
CA SER A 11 17.46 -46.98 -16.71
C SER A 11 16.18 -46.47 -16.03
N ILE A 12 15.93 -46.93 -14.81
CA ILE A 12 14.87 -46.39 -13.96
C ILE A 12 15.31 -44.98 -13.51
N PRO A 13 14.48 -43.94 -13.67
CA PRO A 13 14.80 -42.61 -13.15
C PRO A 13 14.77 -42.65 -11.61
N ASN A 14 15.82 -42.10 -10.99
CA ASN A 14 15.87 -41.80 -9.57
C ASN A 14 14.65 -40.95 -9.19
N MET A 15 13.62 -41.58 -8.61
CA MET A 15 12.63 -40.85 -7.85
C MET A 15 13.34 -40.33 -6.60
N ALA A 16 13.58 -39.03 -6.57
CA ALA A 16 13.87 -38.30 -5.35
C ALA A 16 12.71 -38.59 -4.38
N ALA A 17 12.98 -39.39 -3.36
CA ALA A 17 12.05 -39.61 -2.27
C ALA A 17 11.78 -38.26 -1.61
N LEU A 18 10.52 -37.84 -1.60
CA LEU A 18 10.05 -36.74 -0.77
C LEU A 18 10.46 -37.05 0.69
N PRO A 19 11.10 -36.12 1.41
CA PRO A 19 11.40 -36.36 2.80
C PRO A 19 10.10 -36.56 3.57
N ALA A 20 10.00 -37.71 4.23
CA ALA A 20 8.89 -38.07 5.09
C ALA A 20 8.75 -36.99 6.18
N TYR A 21 7.61 -36.29 6.19
CA TYR A 21 7.22 -35.39 7.25
C TYR A 21 6.92 -36.21 8.51
N GLY A 22 7.94 -36.43 9.31
CA GLY A 22 7.87 -37.13 10.59
C GLY A 22 8.91 -36.59 11.55
N ASN A 23 8.73 -35.35 12.01
CA ASN A 23 9.22 -34.82 13.30
C ASN A 23 8.84 -33.34 13.44
N TYR A 24 7.64 -33.07 13.95
CA TYR A 24 7.24 -31.73 14.40
C TYR A 24 7.74 -31.48 15.83
N HIS A 25 9.05 -31.36 16.01
CA HIS A 25 9.59 -30.78 17.24
C HIS A 25 10.78 -29.90 16.88
N HIS A 26 10.61 -28.60 17.11
CA HIS A 26 11.61 -27.53 16.93
C HIS A 26 11.99 -27.22 15.47
N VAL A 27 11.03 -26.72 14.68
CA VAL A 27 11.43 -25.66 13.73
C VAL A 27 11.90 -24.51 14.61
N GLN A 28 13.21 -24.26 14.65
CA GLN A 28 13.72 -23.08 15.33
C GLN A 28 13.01 -21.89 14.68
N LEU A 29 12.26 -21.10 15.45
CA LEU A 29 11.50 -19.95 14.93
C LEU A 29 12.40 -19.03 14.08
N ALA A 30 13.70 -19.00 14.37
CA ALA A 30 14.73 -18.34 13.56
C ALA A 30 14.77 -18.80 12.08
N GLU A 31 14.61 -20.10 11.80
CA GLU A 31 14.59 -20.65 10.44
C GLU A 31 13.29 -20.29 9.69
N ALA A 32 12.16 -20.21 10.41
CA ALA A 32 10.86 -19.80 9.83
C ALA A 32 10.83 -18.33 9.38
N PHE A 33 11.74 -17.50 9.92
CA PHE A 33 11.91 -16.09 9.57
C PHE A 33 13.10 -15.82 8.64
N ASN A 34 13.72 -16.87 8.08
CA ASN A 34 14.93 -16.75 7.28
C ASN A 34 14.62 -16.12 5.90
N SER A 35 15.47 -15.19 5.47
CA SER A 35 15.37 -14.53 4.15
C SER A 35 15.43 -15.52 2.98
N GLU A 36 16.03 -16.69 3.18
CA GLU A 36 16.07 -17.77 2.19
C GLU A 36 14.67 -18.30 1.85
N LEU A 37 13.76 -18.39 2.83
CA LEU A 37 12.38 -18.80 2.57
C LEU A 37 11.63 -17.74 1.76
N ASP A 38 11.86 -16.47 2.07
CA ASP A 38 11.29 -15.35 1.32
C ASP A 38 11.78 -15.35 -0.15
N GLN A 39 13.07 -15.62 -0.39
CA GLN A 39 13.63 -15.77 -1.74
C GLN A 39 13.04 -16.95 -2.51
N ARG A 40 12.85 -18.11 -1.86
CA ARG A 40 12.21 -19.29 -2.47
C ARG A 40 10.76 -19.04 -2.89
N LEU A 41 10.09 -18.07 -2.26
CA LEU A 41 8.74 -17.61 -2.64
C LEU A 41 8.75 -16.58 -3.77
N GLY A 42 9.91 -16.29 -4.39
CA GLY A 42 10.08 -15.30 -5.45
C GLY A 42 10.12 -13.87 -4.94
N ARG A 43 10.29 -13.64 -3.63
CA ARG A 43 10.35 -12.28 -3.07
C ARG A 43 11.70 -11.63 -3.36
N ARG A 44 11.64 -10.35 -3.71
CA ARG A 44 12.80 -9.47 -3.92
C ARG A 44 12.76 -8.39 -2.84
N LEU A 45 13.05 -8.81 -1.61
CA LEU A 45 13.00 -7.92 -0.45
C LEU A 45 14.33 -7.17 -0.32
N SER A 46 14.23 -5.91 0.08
CA SER A 46 15.37 -5.02 0.32
C SER A 46 15.22 -4.34 1.68
N PRO A 47 16.31 -3.84 2.29
CA PRO A 47 16.22 -2.98 3.46
C PRO A 47 15.41 -1.73 3.15
N THR A 48 14.98 -1.02 4.19
CA THR A 48 14.41 0.33 4.01
C THR A 48 15.43 1.22 3.29
N PRO A 49 15.07 1.84 2.15
CA PRO A 49 15.93 2.82 1.50
C PRO A 49 16.34 3.93 2.46
N ALA A 50 17.63 4.32 2.45
CA ALA A 50 18.21 5.19 3.47
C ALA A 50 17.54 6.58 3.55
N HIS A 51 17.07 7.11 2.43
CA HIS A 51 16.37 8.40 2.36
C HIS A 51 14.95 8.36 2.91
N LEU A 52 14.37 7.17 3.13
CA LEU A 52 13.06 7.01 3.77
C LEU A 52 13.20 6.96 5.29
N SER A 53 13.61 8.09 5.88
CA SER A 53 13.94 8.19 7.31
C SER A 53 12.75 8.59 8.18
N ARG A 54 11.72 9.25 7.62
CA ARG A 54 10.54 9.71 8.35
C ARG A 54 9.44 8.65 8.33
N VAL A 55 8.83 8.37 9.47
CA VAL A 55 7.83 7.30 9.59
C VAL A 55 6.59 7.79 10.32
N VAL A 56 5.46 7.74 9.62
CA VAL A 56 4.14 8.09 10.14
C VAL A 56 3.34 6.81 10.40
N TYR A 57 2.87 6.63 11.64
CA TYR A 57 1.93 5.57 11.98
C TYR A 57 0.51 6.01 11.61
N VAL A 58 -0.17 5.13 10.86
CA VAL A 58 -1.58 5.25 10.49
C VAL A 58 -2.38 4.31 11.41
N PRO A 59 -3.12 4.83 12.40
CA PRO A 59 -3.90 4.00 13.28
C PRO A 59 -4.99 3.22 12.55
N LYS A 60 -5.48 2.19 13.24
CA LYS A 60 -6.59 1.39 12.76
C LYS A 60 -7.82 2.25 12.52
N HIS A 61 -8.23 2.35 11.27
CA HIS A 61 -9.41 3.11 10.85
C HIS A 61 -10.27 2.31 9.87
N LYS A 62 -11.57 2.62 9.88
CA LYS A 62 -12.61 2.07 9.00
C LYS A 62 -13.32 3.19 8.25
N ASP A 63 -14.23 2.85 7.35
CA ASP A 63 -14.97 3.83 6.55
C ASP A 63 -15.92 4.72 7.38
N VAL A 64 -16.21 4.35 8.64
CA VAL A 64 -17.00 5.14 9.60
C VAL A 64 -16.16 6.06 10.49
N THR A 65 -14.85 6.13 10.28
CA THR A 65 -13.94 6.94 11.11
C THR A 65 -14.14 8.41 10.78
N ALA A 66 -14.47 9.24 11.77
CA ALA A 66 -14.66 10.68 11.57
C ALA A 66 -13.36 11.49 11.74
N HIS A 67 -12.52 11.10 12.70
CA HIS A 67 -11.25 11.76 13.01
C HIS A 67 -10.14 10.73 13.14
N LEU A 68 -8.99 10.99 12.52
CA LEU A 68 -7.85 10.09 12.54
C LEU A 68 -6.55 10.90 12.73
N PRO A 69 -5.98 10.91 13.95
CA PRO A 69 -4.64 11.43 14.16
C PRO A 69 -3.60 10.47 13.58
N LEU A 70 -2.61 11.00 12.86
CA LEU A 70 -1.43 10.23 12.43
C LEU A 70 -0.22 10.68 13.24
N TYR A 71 0.63 9.73 13.61
CA TYR A 71 1.69 9.96 14.60
C TYR A 71 3.07 9.82 13.98
N ASP A 72 4.01 10.67 14.37
CA ASP A 72 5.43 10.40 14.11
C ASP A 72 5.89 9.24 15.01
N VAL A 73 6.41 8.19 14.39
CA VAL A 73 6.96 7.01 15.07
C VAL A 73 8.36 6.66 14.56
N SER A 74 9.07 7.61 13.95
CA SER A 74 10.37 7.39 13.30
C SER A 74 11.37 6.69 14.22
N GLU A 75 11.50 7.15 15.46
CA GLU A 75 12.38 6.50 16.45
C GLU A 75 11.92 5.10 16.84
N ASN A 76 10.63 4.92 17.12
CA ASN A 76 10.07 3.64 17.56
C ASN A 76 10.19 2.59 16.44
N TYR A 77 9.97 3.03 15.21
CA TYR A 77 10.14 2.22 14.01
C TYR A 77 11.59 1.78 13.83
N ALA A 78 12.54 2.70 13.89
CA ALA A 78 13.97 2.39 13.77
C ALA A 78 14.43 1.39 14.85
N LYS A 79 14.00 1.60 16.10
CA LYS A 79 14.29 0.70 17.24
C LYS A 79 13.66 -0.69 17.07
N ALA A 80 12.45 -0.77 16.51
CA ALA A 80 11.72 -2.02 16.34
C ALA A 80 12.24 -2.84 15.15
N VAL A 81 12.36 -2.23 13.98
CA VAL A 81 12.65 -2.92 12.72
C VAL A 81 14.14 -3.20 12.53
N LYS A 82 15.05 -2.39 13.09
CA LYS A 82 16.51 -2.65 13.12
C LYS A 82 17.15 -3.01 11.76
N GLY A 83 16.66 -2.41 10.67
CA GLY A 83 17.20 -2.62 9.32
C GLY A 83 16.80 -3.93 8.64
N GLU A 84 15.82 -4.67 9.17
CA GLU A 84 15.27 -5.87 8.52
C GLU A 84 14.68 -5.55 7.14
N PHE A 85 14.68 -6.54 6.23
CA PHE A 85 14.13 -6.36 4.89
C PHE A 85 12.63 -6.08 4.90
N VAL A 86 12.22 -4.98 4.25
CA VAL A 86 10.83 -4.51 4.22
C VAL A 86 9.92 -5.56 3.60
N GLY A 87 8.89 -5.99 4.32
CA GLY A 87 7.95 -7.04 3.89
C GLY A 87 8.38 -8.47 4.27
N GLY A 88 9.60 -8.63 4.79
CA GLY A 88 10.12 -9.89 5.32
C GLY A 88 9.34 -10.37 6.54
N SER A 89 9.45 -11.67 6.83
CA SER A 89 8.69 -12.25 7.94
C SER A 89 9.15 -11.70 9.31
N ARG A 90 10.45 -11.47 9.50
CA ARG A 90 11.01 -10.83 10.70
C ARG A 90 10.63 -9.35 10.80
N TYR A 91 10.66 -8.61 9.69
CA TYR A 91 10.18 -7.24 9.60
C TYR A 91 8.72 -7.12 10.08
N LYS A 92 7.83 -7.98 9.55
CA LYS A 92 6.40 -7.97 9.92
C LYS A 92 6.19 -8.29 11.40
N LEU A 93 6.93 -9.25 11.94
CA LEU A 93 6.87 -9.59 13.36
C LEU A 93 7.33 -8.41 14.23
N ASN A 94 8.49 -7.83 13.92
CA ASN A 94 9.03 -6.68 14.65
C ASN A 94 8.09 -5.49 14.60
N LEU A 95 7.53 -5.20 13.42
CA LEU A 95 6.57 -4.11 13.23
C LEU A 95 5.27 -4.36 14.01
N ALA A 96 4.77 -5.60 14.06
CA ALA A 96 3.59 -5.94 14.84
C ALA A 96 3.80 -5.76 16.35
N MET A 97 5.03 -5.98 16.83
CA MET A 97 5.47 -5.85 18.23
C MET A 97 5.94 -4.43 18.60
N MET A 98 6.05 -3.52 17.63
CA MET A 98 6.41 -2.13 17.87
C MET A 98 5.40 -1.48 18.83
N LYS A 99 5.89 -0.72 19.81
CA LYS A 99 5.03 0.09 20.69
C LYS A 99 4.27 1.12 19.84
N ARG A 100 2.94 1.04 19.85
CA ARG A 100 2.05 1.95 19.13
C ARG A 100 1.64 3.10 20.04
N PRO A 101 1.38 4.30 19.48
CA PRO A 101 0.66 5.34 20.19
C PRO A 101 -0.73 4.82 20.60
N ASN A 102 -1.10 5.00 21.85
CA ASN A 102 -2.35 4.61 22.48
C ASN A 102 -3.47 5.63 22.18
N GLY A 103 -3.10 6.81 21.69
CA GLY A 103 -4.02 7.85 21.25
C GLY A 103 -4.60 8.70 22.38
N ASP A 104 -4.00 8.65 23.56
CA ASP A 104 -4.31 9.56 24.68
C ASP A 104 -3.57 10.90 24.58
N GLY A 105 -2.76 11.09 23.53
CA GLY A 105 -1.97 12.30 23.28
C GLY A 105 -0.69 12.39 24.11
N THR A 106 -0.36 11.39 24.93
CA THR A 106 0.81 11.40 25.81
C THR A 106 1.99 10.61 25.27
N ASP A 107 1.77 9.78 24.26
CA ASP A 107 2.72 8.73 23.86
C ASP A 107 3.14 8.75 22.38
N GLY A 108 2.75 9.79 21.65
CA GLY A 108 3.21 10.04 20.29
C GLY A 108 2.93 11.47 19.84
N GLU A 109 3.85 12.06 19.10
CA GLU A 109 3.65 13.36 18.46
C GLU A 109 2.65 13.21 17.30
N VAL A 110 1.52 13.92 17.37
CA VAL A 110 0.54 13.95 16.28
C VAL A 110 1.09 14.81 15.16
N ARG A 111 1.41 14.17 14.04
CA ARG A 111 1.96 14.83 12.84
C ARG A 111 0.88 15.33 11.89
N TYR A 112 -0.23 14.59 11.80
CA TYR A 112 -1.37 14.96 10.96
C TYR A 112 -2.68 14.77 11.70
N LEU A 113 -3.63 15.67 11.43
CA LEU A 113 -5.03 15.49 11.79
C LEU A 113 -5.83 15.28 10.51
N VAL A 114 -6.53 14.15 10.44
CA VAL A 114 -7.40 13.82 9.31
C VAL A 114 -8.84 13.88 9.78
N ASN A 115 -9.66 14.65 9.07
CA ASN A 115 -11.10 14.70 9.28
C ASN A 115 -11.82 14.15 8.06
N PHE A 116 -12.75 13.23 8.29
CA PHE A 116 -13.60 12.64 7.27
C PHE A 116 -14.98 13.30 7.36
N GLY A 117 -15.28 14.14 6.39
CA GLY A 117 -16.59 14.72 6.15
C GLY A 117 -17.39 13.91 5.13
N SER A 118 -18.70 14.08 5.15
CA SER A 118 -19.59 13.50 4.15
C SER A 118 -20.36 14.61 3.46
N GLY A 119 -20.03 14.88 2.19
CA GLY A 119 -20.66 15.90 1.36
C GLY A 119 -21.92 15.38 0.67
N ALA A 120 -22.61 16.19 -0.13
CA ALA A 120 -23.85 15.73 -0.79
C ALA A 120 -23.59 14.68 -1.90
N ALA A 121 -22.52 14.84 -2.67
CA ALA A 121 -22.18 13.98 -3.82
C ALA A 121 -20.92 13.12 -3.58
N GLU A 122 -19.94 13.68 -2.88
CA GLU A 122 -18.63 13.06 -2.61
C GLU A 122 -18.34 13.14 -1.13
N ASP A 123 -17.49 12.24 -0.64
CA ASP A 123 -16.96 12.36 0.71
C ASP A 123 -15.69 13.18 0.67
N GLU A 124 -15.63 14.16 1.57
CA GLU A 124 -14.54 15.13 1.66
C GLU A 124 -13.65 14.75 2.83
N VAL A 125 -12.35 14.70 2.62
CA VAL A 125 -11.37 14.38 3.65
C VAL A 125 -10.35 15.50 3.69
N THR A 126 -10.16 16.10 4.85
CA THR A 126 -9.15 17.14 5.07
C THR A 126 -7.98 16.56 5.84
N VAL A 127 -6.78 16.74 5.32
CA VAL A 127 -5.52 16.36 5.97
C VAL A 127 -4.79 17.64 6.35
N GLU A 128 -4.67 17.89 7.66
CA GLU A 128 -3.95 19.03 8.21
C GLU A 128 -2.63 18.56 8.80
N ARG A 129 -1.51 19.11 8.31
CA ARG A 129 -0.20 18.89 8.94
C ARG A 129 -0.09 19.75 10.20
N ARG A 130 0.30 19.13 11.30
CA ARG A 130 0.53 19.80 12.58
C ARG A 130 1.98 20.26 12.65
N VAL A 131 2.17 21.56 12.84
CA VAL A 131 3.48 22.16 13.12
C VAL A 131 3.38 22.84 14.48
N PRO A 132 4.36 22.67 15.39
CA PRO A 132 4.28 23.28 16.72
C PRO A 132 4.13 24.81 16.73
N THR A 133 4.57 25.48 15.66
CA THR A 133 4.68 26.95 15.60
C THR A 133 3.58 27.64 14.78
N HIS A 134 2.93 26.93 13.85
CA HIS A 134 1.88 27.49 12.98
C HIS A 134 0.97 26.38 12.41
N ASN A 135 -0.10 26.76 11.72
CA ASN A 135 -0.90 25.81 10.94
C ASN A 135 -0.06 25.32 9.75
N GLY A 136 0.16 24.01 9.63
CA GLY A 136 0.87 23.45 8.49
C GLY A 136 0.01 23.41 7.23
N PRO A 137 0.56 22.88 6.12
CA PRO A 137 -0.19 22.65 4.90
C PRO A 137 -1.47 21.86 5.16
N MET A 138 -2.55 22.27 4.49
CA MET A 138 -3.84 21.61 4.54
C MET A 138 -4.22 21.17 3.14
N VAL A 139 -4.59 19.90 3.01
CA VAL A 139 -4.94 19.27 1.74
C VAL A 139 -6.37 18.73 1.85
N SER A 140 -7.18 18.97 0.83
CA SER A 140 -8.48 18.34 0.68
C SER A 140 -8.41 17.17 -0.29
N MET A 141 -9.19 16.14 -0.01
CA MET A 141 -9.36 14.99 -0.86
C MET A 141 -10.84 14.70 -1.05
N HIS A 142 -11.26 14.55 -2.30
CA HIS A 142 -12.64 14.28 -2.69
C HIS A 142 -12.75 12.86 -3.24
N LEU A 143 -13.48 12.02 -2.51
CA LEU A 143 -13.62 10.59 -2.79
C LEU A 143 -15.02 10.28 -3.34
N PRO A 144 -15.12 9.45 -4.40
CA PRO A 144 -16.40 9.00 -4.89
C PRO A 144 -17.10 8.14 -3.83
N ARG A 145 -18.38 8.43 -3.57
CA ARG A 145 -19.20 7.64 -2.63
C ARG A 145 -19.53 6.25 -3.15
N GLU A 146 -19.76 6.14 -4.46
CA GLU A 146 -20.11 4.90 -5.12
C GLU A 146 -19.08 4.53 -6.18
N GLY A 147 -18.79 3.24 -6.24
CA GLY A 147 -17.84 2.68 -7.20
C GLY A 147 -16.38 2.88 -6.82
N ASN A 148 -15.54 2.73 -7.82
CA ASN A 148 -14.09 2.79 -7.75
C ASN A 148 -13.55 3.79 -8.79
N GLY A 149 -14.26 4.91 -8.97
CA GLY A 149 -13.85 5.98 -9.89
C GLY A 149 -12.60 6.72 -9.40
N ASN A 150 -12.12 7.65 -10.22
CA ASN A 150 -11.00 8.51 -9.84
C ASN A 150 -11.36 9.37 -8.63
N PHE A 151 -10.36 9.78 -7.85
CA PHE A 151 -10.53 10.73 -6.76
C PHE A 151 -9.61 11.92 -6.94
N ARG A 152 -9.93 13.04 -6.31
CA ARG A 152 -9.16 14.29 -6.45
C ARG A 152 -8.49 14.66 -5.14
N VAL A 153 -7.33 15.27 -5.23
CA VAL A 153 -6.60 15.82 -4.09
C VAL A 153 -6.14 17.23 -4.46
N ALA A 154 -6.35 18.22 -3.60
CA ALA A 154 -5.97 19.60 -3.87
C ALA A 154 -5.41 20.26 -2.60
N SER A 155 -4.42 21.14 -2.78
CA SER A 155 -4.00 22.04 -1.70
C SER A 155 -5.14 23.01 -1.37
N LEU A 156 -5.32 23.33 -0.09
CA LEU A 156 -6.23 24.39 0.36
C LEU A 156 -5.52 25.73 0.53
N ASP A 157 -4.23 25.81 0.20
CA ASP A 157 -3.52 27.09 0.13
C ASP A 157 -4.05 27.90 -1.07
N PRO A 158 -4.62 29.10 -0.88
CA PRO A 158 -5.14 29.91 -1.98
C PRO A 158 -4.06 30.38 -2.96
N THR A 159 -2.78 30.27 -2.60
CA THR A 159 -1.67 30.59 -3.51
C THR A 159 -1.33 29.45 -4.47
N GLN A 160 -1.90 28.26 -4.25
CA GLN A 160 -1.61 27.06 -5.02
C GLN A 160 -2.88 26.56 -5.71
N THR A 161 -2.83 26.45 -7.03
CA THR A 161 -3.93 25.94 -7.87
C THR A 161 -3.73 24.47 -8.25
N MET A 162 -2.79 23.79 -7.60
CA MET A 162 -2.46 22.41 -7.93
C MET A 162 -3.57 21.45 -7.50
N GLN A 163 -4.22 20.84 -8.49
CA GLN A 163 -5.16 19.75 -8.31
C GLN A 163 -4.57 18.47 -8.91
N LEU A 164 -4.61 17.40 -8.12
CA LEU A 164 -4.25 16.06 -8.51
C LEU A 164 -5.50 15.24 -8.78
N VAL A 165 -5.45 14.45 -9.84
CA VAL A 165 -6.41 13.38 -10.13
C VAL A 165 -5.70 12.05 -9.93
N VAL A 166 -6.29 11.19 -9.11
CA VAL A 166 -5.77 9.86 -8.84
C VAL A 166 -6.68 8.83 -9.50
N ALA A 167 -6.14 8.15 -10.51
CA ALA A 167 -6.83 7.12 -11.27
C ALA A 167 -6.30 5.73 -10.90
N ASN A 168 -7.18 4.72 -10.85
CA ASN A 168 -6.77 3.35 -10.59
C ASN A 168 -6.67 2.52 -11.88
N SER A 169 -5.74 1.58 -11.89
CA SER A 169 -5.52 0.62 -12.97
C SER A 169 -5.24 -0.78 -12.40
N PHE A 170 -5.32 -1.82 -13.24
CA PHE A 170 -5.17 -3.22 -12.81
C PHE A 170 -4.16 -3.98 -13.66
N PRO A 171 -2.86 -3.60 -13.61
CA PRO A 171 -1.83 -4.26 -14.39
C PRO A 171 -1.48 -5.66 -13.86
N ILE A 172 -1.78 -5.93 -12.59
CA ILE A 172 -1.52 -7.23 -11.96
C ILE A 172 -2.78 -8.10 -12.05
N PRO A 173 -2.68 -9.36 -12.51
CA PRO A 173 -3.80 -10.28 -12.54
C PRO A 173 -4.43 -10.51 -11.16
N ASP A 174 -5.75 -10.63 -11.15
CA ASP A 174 -6.52 -10.97 -9.96
C ASP A 174 -6.05 -12.29 -9.32
N ARG A 175 -5.87 -12.27 -8.00
CA ARG A 175 -5.43 -13.44 -7.24
C ARG A 175 -6.62 -14.18 -6.64
N LYS A 176 -6.80 -15.45 -7.03
CA LYS A 176 -7.77 -16.37 -6.40
C LYS A 176 -7.10 -17.11 -5.25
N MET A 177 -7.63 -16.94 -4.03
CA MET A 177 -7.09 -17.65 -2.85
C MET A 177 -7.56 -19.12 -2.80
N HIS A 178 -8.83 -19.37 -3.10
CA HIS A 178 -9.43 -20.69 -3.16
C HIS A 178 -10.71 -20.62 -4.03
N ALA A 179 -11.23 -21.76 -4.45
CA ALA A 179 -12.30 -21.85 -5.45
C ALA A 179 -13.57 -21.03 -5.14
N ALA A 180 -13.91 -20.86 -3.85
CA ALA A 180 -15.09 -20.14 -3.40
C ALA A 180 -14.81 -18.69 -2.95
N ALA A 181 -13.56 -18.25 -2.91
CA ALA A 181 -13.24 -16.88 -2.52
C ALA A 181 -13.47 -15.89 -3.67
N PRO A 182 -14.00 -14.68 -3.38
CA PRO A 182 -13.93 -13.59 -4.34
C PRO A 182 -12.45 -13.28 -4.64
N PRO A 183 -12.11 -13.04 -5.92
CA PRO A 183 -10.75 -12.68 -6.31
C PRO A 183 -10.29 -11.43 -5.57
N VAL A 184 -9.00 -11.39 -5.25
CA VAL A 184 -8.35 -10.18 -4.73
C VAL A 184 -7.77 -9.41 -5.91
N ARG A 185 -8.11 -8.13 -5.98
CA ARG A 185 -7.58 -7.20 -6.96
C ARG A 185 -6.47 -6.37 -6.34
N HIS A 186 -5.46 -6.03 -7.15
CA HIS A 186 -4.26 -5.30 -6.75
C HIS A 186 -4.14 -4.01 -7.57
N PRO A 187 -4.97 -2.98 -7.29
CA PRO A 187 -4.96 -1.76 -8.08
C PRO A 187 -3.64 -1.01 -7.90
N TRP A 188 -3.14 -0.44 -9.00
CA TRP A 188 -2.16 0.65 -8.99
C TRP A 188 -2.91 1.98 -9.06
N PHE A 189 -2.30 3.05 -8.55
CA PHE A 189 -2.92 4.37 -8.54
C PHE A 189 -1.97 5.41 -9.13
N THR A 190 -2.28 5.86 -10.34
CA THR A 190 -1.52 6.88 -11.07
C THR A 190 -2.00 8.26 -10.65
N ILE A 191 -1.07 9.16 -10.35
CA ILE A 191 -1.34 10.54 -9.94
C ILE A 191 -1.04 11.43 -11.15
N SER A 192 -2.04 12.14 -11.66
CA SER A 192 -1.88 13.10 -12.74
C SER A 192 -2.24 14.50 -12.26
N HIS A 193 -1.55 15.50 -12.80
CA HIS A 193 -1.82 16.90 -12.53
C HIS A 193 -2.90 17.42 -13.47
N THR A 194 -3.76 18.30 -12.97
CA THR A 194 -4.62 19.12 -13.81
C THR A 194 -4.35 20.58 -13.40
N SER A 195 -3.59 21.31 -14.22
CA SER A 195 -3.55 22.77 -14.15
C SER A 195 -4.91 23.29 -14.60
N GLN A 196 -5.47 24.25 -13.86
CA GLN A 196 -6.74 24.87 -14.24
C GLN A 196 -6.57 25.92 -15.36
N ASP A 197 -5.34 26.21 -15.78
CA ASP A 197 -4.98 27.21 -16.79
C ASP A 197 -4.37 26.58 -18.05
N ASP A 198 -5.05 25.61 -18.68
CA ASP A 198 -4.80 25.28 -20.11
C ASP A 198 -5.56 26.27 -21.02
N ALA A 199 -5.37 27.56 -20.74
CA ALA A 199 -5.72 28.68 -21.60
C ALA A 199 -4.75 29.82 -21.31
N ASP A 200 -3.83 30.01 -22.26
CA ASP A 200 -2.93 31.14 -22.48
C ASP A 200 -1.45 30.89 -22.15
N ASP A 201 -0.67 30.98 -23.23
CA ASP A 201 0.79 31.10 -23.30
C ASP A 201 1.33 32.11 -22.26
N ASP A 202 2.37 31.73 -21.51
CA ASP A 202 3.70 32.36 -21.57
C ASP A 202 4.56 31.90 -20.37
N ASP A 203 5.87 31.86 -20.64
CA ASP A 203 6.98 31.59 -19.73
C ASP A 203 6.77 32.13 -18.30
N ASP A 204 6.70 31.25 -17.30
CA ASP A 204 7.40 31.49 -16.03
C ASP A 204 7.61 30.20 -15.23
N ALA A 205 8.86 30.05 -14.77
CA ALA A 205 9.36 28.88 -14.07
C ALA A 205 8.58 28.63 -12.76
N ALA A 206 7.63 27.69 -12.80
CA ALA A 206 7.00 27.16 -11.60
C ALA A 206 8.07 26.53 -10.71
N ALA A 207 8.29 27.15 -9.54
CA ALA A 207 9.19 26.67 -8.52
C ALA A 207 8.88 25.20 -8.19
N ALA A 208 9.87 24.33 -8.35
CA ALA A 208 9.81 22.91 -8.09
C ALA A 208 9.42 22.66 -6.62
N THR A 209 8.14 22.35 -6.38
CA THR A 209 7.73 21.61 -5.19
C THR A 209 8.22 20.17 -5.38
N GLY A 210 8.70 19.52 -4.32
CA GLY A 210 9.42 18.24 -4.39
C GLY A 210 8.64 17.02 -4.91
N LEU A 211 7.43 17.24 -5.45
CA LEU A 211 6.57 16.26 -6.13
C LEU A 211 6.06 16.77 -7.50
N THR A 212 6.82 17.57 -8.23
CA THR A 212 6.55 17.82 -9.66
C THR A 212 7.23 16.85 -10.64
N PRO A 213 7.04 15.52 -10.54
CA PRO A 213 7.17 14.66 -11.70
C PRO A 213 5.81 14.19 -12.22
N SER A 214 5.63 14.25 -13.53
CA SER A 214 4.38 13.96 -14.24
C SER A 214 3.90 12.50 -14.13
N ASN A 215 4.69 11.60 -13.52
CA ASN A 215 4.49 10.15 -13.60
C ASN A 215 4.59 9.45 -12.23
N LEU A 216 3.99 10.03 -11.19
CA LEU A 216 3.92 9.42 -9.86
C LEU A 216 2.86 8.31 -9.80
N GLU A 217 3.21 7.18 -9.17
CA GLU A 217 2.29 6.05 -9.02
C GLU A 217 2.46 5.28 -7.71
N TRP A 218 1.34 4.98 -7.06
CA TRP A 218 1.30 3.99 -5.98
C TRP A 218 1.17 2.58 -6.56
N GLN A 219 2.26 1.82 -6.47
CA GLN A 219 2.36 0.44 -6.94
C GLN A 219 2.30 -0.56 -5.80
N ILE A 220 1.60 -1.67 -6.03
CA ILE A 220 1.69 -2.88 -5.21
C ILE A 220 2.34 -3.99 -6.03
N ARG A 221 3.25 -4.75 -5.43
CA ARG A 221 3.94 -5.89 -6.06
C ARG A 221 3.87 -7.11 -5.13
N PRO A 222 2.73 -7.85 -5.12
CA PRO A 222 2.45 -8.86 -4.09
C PRO A 222 3.45 -10.02 -4.03
N THR A 223 4.06 -10.37 -5.17
CA THR A 223 5.04 -11.46 -5.28
C THR A 223 6.40 -11.00 -4.78
N GLU A 224 6.85 -9.82 -5.24
CA GLU A 224 8.19 -9.30 -5.05
C GLU A 224 8.34 -8.67 -3.66
N HIS A 225 7.41 -7.79 -3.28
CA HIS A 225 7.47 -6.96 -2.09
C HIS A 225 6.52 -7.42 -0.98
N GLY A 226 5.66 -8.39 -1.28
CA GLY A 226 4.62 -8.88 -0.40
C GLY A 226 3.28 -8.17 -0.58
N PRO A 227 2.17 -8.80 -0.14
CA PRO A 227 0.81 -8.36 -0.47
C PRO A 227 0.28 -7.20 0.38
N LEU A 228 1.10 -6.69 1.30
CA LEU A 228 0.73 -5.69 2.29
C LEU A 228 1.47 -4.35 2.10
N ARG A 229 2.24 -4.22 1.01
CA ARG A 229 3.10 -3.08 0.74
C ARG A 229 2.65 -2.34 -0.53
N TYR A 230 2.45 -1.03 -0.38
CA TYR A 230 2.33 -0.09 -1.48
C TYR A 230 3.58 0.80 -1.51
N THR A 231 4.09 1.12 -2.69
CA THR A 231 5.28 1.95 -2.90
C THR A 231 4.91 3.09 -3.84
N LEU A 232 5.11 4.33 -3.40
CA LEU A 232 4.99 5.51 -4.25
C LEU A 232 6.30 5.65 -5.01
N VAL A 233 6.22 5.50 -6.32
CA VAL A 233 7.36 5.60 -7.21
C VAL A 233 7.16 6.77 -8.16
N ASP A 234 8.27 7.41 -8.52
CA ASP A 234 8.33 8.26 -9.70
C ASP A 234 8.88 7.46 -10.88
N THR A 235 8.16 7.52 -11.99
CA THR A 235 8.53 6.86 -13.24
C THR A 235 9.00 7.87 -14.31
N ALA A 236 9.17 9.15 -13.97
CA ALA A 236 9.57 10.21 -14.88
C ALA A 236 11.09 10.35 -15.10
N GLU A 237 11.93 9.67 -14.32
CA GLU A 237 13.38 9.76 -14.48
C GLU A 237 13.97 8.49 -15.14
N GLU A 238 14.09 8.51 -16.46
CA GLU A 238 15.26 7.93 -17.16
C GLU A 238 16.44 8.94 -17.06
N ASP A 239 16.73 9.46 -15.86
CA ASP A 239 17.89 10.32 -15.69
C ASP A 239 19.16 9.48 -15.84
N ALA A 240 19.94 9.84 -16.85
CA ALA A 240 21.07 9.10 -17.42
C ALA A 240 22.22 8.74 -16.45
N ALA A 241 22.11 9.09 -15.16
CA ALA A 241 23.06 8.70 -14.10
C ALA A 241 22.54 7.56 -13.19
N ALA A 242 21.22 7.38 -13.04
CA ALA A 242 20.61 6.24 -12.32
C ALA A 242 20.32 5.04 -13.24
N ALA A 243 20.50 5.23 -14.56
CA ALA A 243 20.36 4.22 -15.60
C ALA A 243 21.33 3.02 -15.48
N GLU A 244 22.34 3.07 -14.60
CA GLU A 244 23.19 1.90 -14.29
C GLU A 244 22.42 0.81 -13.51
N ALA A 245 21.28 1.14 -12.86
CA ALA A 245 20.46 0.17 -12.09
C ALA A 245 18.99 0.05 -12.53
N GLY A 246 18.43 1.04 -13.25
CA GLY A 246 17.09 0.94 -13.85
C GLY A 246 15.91 0.80 -12.86
N GLU A 247 16.09 1.19 -11.59
CA GLU A 247 15.03 1.15 -10.58
C GLU A 247 14.40 2.55 -10.40
N PRO A 248 13.05 2.67 -10.36
CA PRO A 248 12.38 3.96 -10.24
C PRO A 248 12.63 4.60 -8.86
N LEU A 249 12.64 5.93 -8.81
CA LEU A 249 12.83 6.68 -7.57
C LEU A 249 11.65 6.42 -6.62
N ILE A 250 11.94 6.06 -5.36
CA ILE A 250 10.92 5.73 -4.35
C ILE A 250 10.72 6.94 -3.44
N HIS A 251 9.53 7.54 -3.42
CA HIS A 251 9.22 8.66 -2.52
C HIS A 251 8.61 8.20 -1.19
N ALA A 252 7.86 7.09 -1.20
CA ALA A 252 7.21 6.60 0.00
C ALA A 252 6.94 5.09 -0.05
N ILE A 253 6.87 4.46 1.12
CA ILE A 253 6.44 3.07 1.27
C ILE A 253 5.38 3.00 2.36
N TYR A 254 4.18 2.56 2.01
CA TYR A 254 3.20 2.12 3.00
C TYR A 254 3.33 0.62 3.23
N HIS A 255 3.44 0.21 4.49
CA HIS A 255 3.35 -1.18 4.90
C HIS A 255 2.23 -1.38 5.93
N HIS A 256 1.27 -2.21 5.59
CA HIS A 256 0.17 -2.55 6.48
C HIS A 256 0.65 -3.43 7.65
N ILE A 257 0.22 -3.12 8.87
CA ILE A 257 0.52 -3.91 10.05
C ILE A 257 -0.40 -5.12 10.11
N GLY A 258 0.19 -6.30 10.03
CA GLY A 258 -0.54 -7.55 10.17
C GLY A 258 0.08 -8.67 9.35
N VAL A 259 -0.63 -9.80 9.32
CA VAL A 259 -0.28 -10.95 8.50
C VAL A 259 -1.48 -11.27 7.62
N GLY A 260 -1.25 -11.31 6.30
CA GLY A 260 -2.32 -11.52 5.34
C GLY A 260 -1.78 -11.72 3.93
N PHE A 261 -2.63 -12.24 3.06
CA PHE A 261 -2.35 -12.45 1.64
C PHE A 261 -2.81 -11.28 0.76
N ALA A 262 -3.42 -10.26 1.38
CA ALA A 262 -3.92 -9.02 0.79
C ALA A 262 -4.19 -8.02 1.92
N LEU A 263 -4.35 -6.73 1.58
CA LEU A 263 -4.83 -5.72 2.52
C LEU A 263 -6.22 -6.11 3.08
N PRO A 264 -6.51 -5.85 4.37
CA PRO A 264 -7.83 -6.09 4.93
C PRO A 264 -8.90 -5.25 4.26
N ARG A 265 -10.12 -5.77 4.24
CA ARG A 265 -11.27 -5.16 3.56
C ARG A 265 -12.06 -4.21 4.46
N ASP A 266 -11.92 -4.37 5.77
CA ASP A 266 -12.77 -3.71 6.78
C ASP A 266 -12.02 -2.66 7.60
N TYR A 267 -10.69 -2.59 7.48
CA TYR A 267 -9.88 -1.56 8.13
C TYR A 267 -8.55 -1.36 7.40
N SER A 268 -7.84 -0.29 7.76
CA SER A 268 -6.43 -0.12 7.45
C SER A 268 -5.69 0.35 8.69
N GLU A 269 -4.47 -0.14 8.86
CA GLU A 269 -3.55 0.16 9.96
C GLU A 269 -2.13 -0.09 9.45
N GLY A 270 -1.19 0.82 9.64
CA GLY A 270 0.13 0.62 9.05
C GLY A 270 1.12 1.70 9.39
N VAL A 271 2.27 1.61 8.73
CA VAL A 271 3.29 2.66 8.75
C VAL A 271 3.51 3.17 7.33
N LEU A 272 3.67 4.47 7.21
CA LEU A 272 4.05 5.16 5.99
C LEU A 272 5.46 5.71 6.19
N LEU A 273 6.41 5.17 5.43
CA LEU A 273 7.76 5.66 5.34
C LEU A 273 7.83 6.72 4.25
N LEU A 274 8.40 7.88 4.56
CA LEU A 274 8.45 9.05 3.70
C LEU A 274 9.89 9.47 3.49
N SER A 275 10.18 9.93 2.28
CA SER A 275 11.46 10.53 1.95
C SER A 275 11.65 11.84 2.73
N GLU A 276 12.85 12.03 3.28
CA GLU A 276 13.23 13.30 3.92
C GLU A 276 13.36 14.47 2.95
N ASN A 277 13.46 14.17 1.65
CA ASN A 277 13.56 15.17 0.59
C ASN A 277 12.19 15.74 0.19
N LEU A 278 11.08 15.20 0.71
CA LEU A 278 9.76 15.76 0.47
C LEU A 278 9.59 17.02 1.30
N ASP A 279 9.19 18.11 0.65
CA ASP A 279 8.70 19.28 1.36
C ASP A 279 7.37 18.97 2.09
N ASP A 280 6.96 19.91 2.93
CA ASP A 280 5.82 19.72 3.83
C ASP A 280 4.49 19.51 3.11
N GLU A 281 4.34 20.12 1.93
CA GLU A 281 3.15 20.02 1.09
C GLU A 281 3.14 18.70 0.34
N ALA A 282 4.26 18.37 -0.30
CA ALA A 282 4.50 17.12 -0.97
C ALA A 282 4.23 15.92 -0.04
N GLU A 283 4.74 15.98 1.18
CA GLU A 283 4.47 14.97 2.21
C GLU A 283 2.97 14.87 2.52
N ALA A 284 2.27 16.01 2.66
CA ALA A 284 0.83 16.04 2.90
C ALA A 284 0.02 15.47 1.72
N LEU A 285 0.44 15.70 0.48
CA LEU A 285 -0.14 15.10 -0.72
C LEU A 285 0.09 13.59 -0.77
N ALA A 286 1.30 13.11 -0.44
CA ALA A 286 1.61 11.68 -0.34
C ALA A 286 0.75 10.98 0.73
N VAL A 287 0.59 11.62 1.89
CA VAL A 287 -0.31 11.14 2.97
C VAL A 287 -1.76 11.10 2.48
N SER A 288 -2.23 12.16 1.83
CA SER A 288 -3.63 12.27 1.35
C SER A 288 -3.95 11.23 0.30
N THR A 289 -3.10 11.07 -0.71
CA THR A 289 -3.25 10.06 -1.77
C THR A 289 -3.20 8.63 -1.20
N LEU A 290 -2.37 8.37 -0.19
CA LEU A 290 -2.38 7.11 0.54
C LEU A 290 -3.73 6.85 1.23
N LEU A 291 -4.29 7.83 1.94
CA LEU A 291 -5.57 7.63 2.63
C LEU A 291 -6.70 7.35 1.63
N GLY A 292 -6.70 8.03 0.49
CA GLY A 292 -7.62 7.79 -0.60
C GLY A 292 -7.48 6.38 -1.17
N LEU A 293 -6.26 5.96 -1.49
CA LEU A 293 -6.03 4.62 -2.05
C LEU A 293 -6.41 3.52 -1.06
N LEU A 294 -6.11 3.66 0.24
CA LEU A 294 -6.48 2.66 1.25
C LEU A 294 -7.99 2.47 1.32
N ARG A 295 -8.75 3.56 1.25
CA ARG A 295 -10.21 3.51 1.17
C ARG A 295 -10.69 2.84 -0.12
N GLN A 296 -10.11 3.20 -1.26
CA GLN A 296 -10.46 2.57 -2.54
C GLN A 296 -10.15 1.08 -2.57
N VAL A 297 -9.00 0.64 -2.07
CA VAL A 297 -8.64 -0.79 -1.99
C VAL A 297 -9.65 -1.56 -1.16
N ARG A 298 -10.11 -1.00 -0.02
CA ARG A 298 -11.18 -1.60 0.78
C ARG A 298 -12.45 -1.76 -0.04
N SER A 299 -12.91 -0.69 -0.71
CA SER A 299 -14.10 -0.69 -1.58
C SER A 299 -14.00 -1.73 -2.71
N ILE A 300 -12.91 -1.71 -3.49
CA ILE A 300 -12.67 -2.59 -4.65
C ILE A 300 -12.71 -4.07 -4.25
N ASN A 301 -12.19 -4.41 -3.06
CA ASN A 301 -12.10 -5.78 -2.59
C ASN A 301 -13.25 -6.19 -1.66
N GLN A 302 -14.28 -5.36 -1.47
CA GLN A 302 -15.46 -5.78 -0.70
C GLN A 302 -16.14 -6.96 -1.39
N PRO A 303 -16.64 -7.96 -0.62
CA PRO A 303 -17.45 -9.00 -1.21
C PRO A 303 -18.71 -8.39 -1.84
N PRO A 304 -19.22 -8.94 -2.95
CA PRO A 304 -20.45 -8.44 -3.54
C PRO A 304 -21.57 -8.48 -2.49
N PRO A 305 -22.48 -7.49 -2.48
CA PRO A 305 -23.58 -7.45 -1.54
C PRO A 305 -24.33 -8.78 -1.63
N ARG A 306 -24.46 -9.47 -0.48
CA ARG A 306 -25.15 -10.76 -0.44
C ARG A 306 -26.56 -10.54 -0.99
N PRO A 307 -27.02 -11.37 -1.95
CA PRO A 307 -28.39 -11.26 -2.42
C PRO A 307 -29.30 -11.39 -1.20
N ARG A 308 -30.15 -10.38 -0.98
CA ARG A 308 -31.13 -10.39 0.12
C ARG A 308 -31.89 -11.70 -0.01
N LYS A 309 -31.69 -12.62 0.95
CA LYS A 309 -32.53 -13.82 1.02
C LYS A 309 -33.94 -13.30 1.16
N LYS A 310 -34.78 -13.47 0.12
CA LYS A 310 -36.21 -13.17 0.19
C LYS A 310 -36.69 -13.73 1.52
N SER A 311 -37.23 -12.86 2.38
CA SER A 311 -37.71 -13.28 3.69
C SER A 311 -38.69 -14.44 3.49
N PHE A 312 -38.76 -15.35 4.45
CA PHE A 312 -39.67 -16.49 4.36
C PHE A 312 -41.11 -16.02 4.05
N VAL A 313 -41.48 -14.87 4.59
CA VAL A 313 -42.73 -14.14 4.32
C VAL A 313 -42.90 -13.78 2.84
N GLN A 314 -41.88 -13.18 2.18
CA GLN A 314 -41.93 -12.90 0.74
C GLN A 314 -41.97 -14.18 -0.12
N ARG A 315 -41.39 -15.27 0.38
CA ARG A 315 -41.36 -16.56 -0.32
C ARG A 315 -42.68 -17.32 -0.23
N VAL A 316 -43.47 -17.06 0.81
CA VAL A 316 -44.79 -17.65 1.07
C VAL A 316 -45.92 -16.79 0.50
N LEU A 317 -45.88 -15.47 0.66
CA LEU A 317 -46.95 -14.55 0.21
C LEU A 317 -46.82 -14.10 -1.25
N GLY A 318 -45.66 -14.23 -1.88
CA GLY A 318 -45.48 -13.92 -3.31
C GLY A 318 -46.03 -14.99 -4.27
N LYS A 319 -46.80 -15.95 -3.76
CA LYS A 319 -47.45 -17.04 -4.51
C LYS A 319 -48.99 -16.99 -4.43
N ILE A 320 -49.56 -15.93 -3.88
CA ILE A 320 -51.02 -15.68 -3.92
C ILE A 320 -51.30 -14.68 -5.03
#